data_AF-B4JNB6-F1
#
_entry.id   AF-B4JNB6-F1
#
_cell.length_a   1.000
_cell.length_b   1.000
_cell.length_c   1.000
_cell.angle_alpha   90.00
_cell.angle_beta   90.00
_cell.angle_gamma   90.00
#
_symmetry.space_group_name_H-M   'P 1'
#
loop_
_entity.id
_entity.type
_entity.pdbx_description
1 polymer ?
#
loop_
_entity_poly.entity_id
_entity_poly.type
_entity_poly.pdbx_seq_one_letter_code
_entity_poly.pdbx_strand_id
1 'polypeptide(L)'
;MSLQQLNASATALLVALLIIAAGSALGATVTVTQRVTVIKEPLPLAEQLRIWQCRQKCYHQALLQPTLPGLCHTRPDCFMCHDYCRVLVVAEWSLARSMCADRIFCSRGCRTACAFHQLHTARAAPFASALNKP
;
A
#
# COMPACT_ATOMS: atom_id res chain seq x y z
N MET A 1 -17.02 -48.45 19.74
CA MET A 1 -16.24 -47.21 19.92
C MET A 1 -14.80 -47.62 20.10
N SER A 2 -13.97 -47.35 19.09
CA SER A 2 -12.78 -48.15 18.75
C SER A 2 -11.51 -47.70 19.49
N LEU A 3 -10.68 -48.68 19.88
CA LEU A 3 -9.38 -48.57 20.55
C LEU A 3 -8.31 -47.68 19.85
N GLN A 4 -8.58 -47.17 18.64
CA GLN A 4 -7.67 -46.28 17.90
C GLN A 4 -7.59 -44.85 18.45
N GLN A 5 -8.59 -44.35 19.20
CA GLN A 5 -8.54 -43.00 19.79
C GLN A 5 -7.67 -42.90 21.04
N LEU A 6 -7.45 -44.01 21.77
CA LEU A 6 -6.62 -44.04 22.99
C LEU A 6 -5.11 -44.02 22.69
N ASN A 7 -4.68 -44.58 21.55
CA ASN A 7 -3.25 -44.61 21.18
C ASN A 7 -2.74 -43.27 20.64
N ALA A 8 -3.61 -42.42 20.10
CA ALA A 8 -3.25 -41.09 19.59
C ALA A 8 -3.08 -40.06 20.72
N SER A 9 -3.83 -40.19 21.82
CA SER A 9 -3.74 -39.31 22.98
C SER A 9 -2.52 -39.62 23.85
N ALA A 10 -2.19 -40.91 24.04
CA ALA A 10 -1.01 -41.33 24.80
C ALA A 10 0.32 -40.93 24.13
N THR A 11 0.40 -41.02 22.80
CA THR A 11 1.58 -40.61 22.02
C THR A 11 1.79 -39.09 22.02
N ALA A 12 0.71 -38.29 21.97
CA ALA A 12 0.78 -36.84 22.05
C ALA A 12 1.28 -36.32 23.41
N LEU A 13 0.86 -36.97 24.51
CA LEU A 13 1.31 -36.62 25.87
C LEU A 13 2.80 -36.94 26.09
N LEU A 14 3.30 -38.06 25.55
CA LEU A 14 4.71 -38.44 25.63
C LEU A 14 5.62 -37.45 24.87
N VAL A 15 5.19 -36.97 23.71
CA VAL A 15 5.94 -35.96 22.94
C VAL A 15 5.96 -34.61 23.67
N ALA A 16 4.85 -34.19 24.29
CA ALA A 16 4.80 -32.96 25.07
C ALA A 16 5.70 -33.00 26.31
N LEU A 17 5.78 -34.14 27.01
CA LEU A 17 6.64 -34.32 28.18
C LEU A 17 8.14 -34.31 27.81
N LEU A 18 8.52 -34.87 26.66
CA LEU A 18 9.91 -34.83 26.18
C LEU A 18 10.39 -33.41 25.83
N ILE A 19 9.50 -32.54 25.36
CA ILE A 19 9.84 -31.15 25.01
C ILE A 19 10.12 -30.30 26.27
N ILE A 20 9.47 -30.61 27.40
CA ILE A 20 9.57 -29.81 28.63
C ILE A 20 10.88 -30.11 29.39
N ALA A 21 11.44 -31.33 29.26
CA ALA A 21 12.61 -31.74 30.04
C ALA A 21 13.97 -31.23 29.52
N ALA A 22 14.03 -30.60 28.33
CA ALA A 22 15.30 -30.18 27.70
C ALA A 22 15.49 -28.65 27.57
N GLY A 23 14.60 -27.83 28.14
CA GLY A 23 14.51 -26.40 27.84
C GLY A 23 14.92 -25.44 28.95
N SER A 24 15.94 -25.74 29.76
CA SER A 24 16.52 -24.74 30.67
C SER A 24 17.69 -24.03 30.00
N ALA A 25 17.40 -23.07 29.11
CA ALA A 25 18.24 -21.87 28.83
C ALA A 25 17.67 -21.03 27.66
N LEU A 26 17.49 -19.73 27.91
CA LEU A 26 17.27 -18.59 26.98
C LEU A 26 15.94 -18.51 26.18
N GLY A 27 14.99 -17.80 26.78
CA GLY A 27 14.19 -16.71 26.18
C GLY A 27 13.75 -16.83 24.72
N ALA A 28 12.67 -17.56 24.47
CA ALA A 28 11.88 -17.42 23.24
C ALA A 28 10.49 -16.89 23.62
N THR A 29 10.26 -15.60 23.39
CA THR A 29 8.92 -15.00 23.47
C THR A 29 8.02 -15.71 22.46
N VAL A 30 6.96 -16.35 22.95
CA VAL A 30 5.88 -16.88 22.12
C VAL A 30 5.22 -15.70 21.40
N THR A 31 5.61 -15.44 20.16
CA THR A 31 4.84 -14.58 19.26
C THR A 31 3.53 -15.29 18.98
N VAL A 32 2.51 -14.97 19.78
CA VAL A 32 1.11 -15.18 19.43
C VAL A 32 0.92 -14.52 18.06
N THR A 33 0.79 -15.32 17.01
CA THR A 33 0.31 -14.85 15.71
C THR A 33 -1.13 -14.40 15.87
N GLN A 34 -1.28 -13.16 16.32
CA GLN A 34 -2.54 -12.44 16.24
C GLN A 34 -2.77 -12.19 14.75
N ARG A 35 -3.64 -13.01 14.14
CA ARG A 35 -4.24 -12.67 12.85
C ARG A 35 -5.10 -11.43 13.06
N VAL A 36 -4.49 -10.25 13.04
CA VAL A 36 -5.19 -8.99 12.88
C VAL A 36 -5.76 -9.02 11.46
N THR A 37 -7.01 -9.46 11.30
CA THR A 37 -7.79 -9.13 10.13
C THR A 37 -8.00 -7.62 10.16
N VAL A 38 -7.09 -6.87 9.54
CA VAL A 38 -7.32 -5.45 9.25
C VAL A 38 -8.48 -5.41 8.27
N ILE A 39 -9.70 -5.26 8.79
CA ILE A 39 -10.86 -4.89 7.98
C ILE A 39 -10.55 -3.47 7.51
N LYS A 40 -9.92 -3.37 6.34
CA LYS A 40 -9.69 -2.08 5.70
C LYS A 40 -11.05 -1.63 5.20
N GLU A 41 -11.71 -0.77 5.95
CA GLU A 41 -12.99 -0.22 5.54
C GLU A 41 -12.86 0.32 4.11
N PRO A 42 -13.79 -0.02 3.21
CA PRO A 42 -13.77 0.48 1.85
C PRO A 42 -13.90 2.01 1.88
N LEU A 43 -13.15 2.70 1.03
CA LEU A 43 -13.22 4.16 0.90
C LEU A 43 -14.67 4.62 0.64
N PRO A 44 -15.06 5.82 1.07
CA PRO A 44 -16.33 6.43 0.68
C PRO A 44 -16.55 6.39 -0.85
N LEU A 45 -17.80 6.19 -1.30
CA LEU A 45 -18.12 6.10 -2.73
C LEU A 45 -17.64 7.32 -3.54
N ALA A 46 -17.73 8.52 -2.96
CA ALA A 46 -17.26 9.75 -3.58
C ALA A 46 -15.75 9.72 -3.87
N GLU A 47 -14.96 9.17 -2.95
CA GLU A 47 -13.52 9.00 -3.13
C GLU A 47 -13.20 7.94 -4.18
N GLN A 48 -13.90 6.81 -4.16
CA GLN A 48 -13.76 5.76 -5.18
C GLN A 48 -14.05 6.31 -6.58
N LEU A 49 -15.13 7.10 -6.73
CA LEU A 49 -15.50 7.72 -7.99
C LEU A 49 -14.41 8.71 -8.45
N ARG A 50 -13.86 9.49 -7.53
CA ARG A 50 -12.78 10.44 -7.83
C ARG A 50 -11.51 9.71 -8.30
N ILE A 51 -11.15 8.60 -7.66
CA ILE A 51 -10.02 7.75 -8.08
C ILE A 51 -10.27 7.20 -9.49
N TRP A 52 -11.49 6.69 -9.75
CA TRP A 52 -11.85 6.14 -11.05
C TRP A 52 -11.76 7.20 -12.16
N GLN A 53 -12.31 8.40 -11.95
CA GLN A 53 -12.24 9.51 -12.90
C GLN A 53 -10.80 9.93 -13.19
N CYS A 54 -9.95 9.99 -12.16
CA CYS A 54 -8.53 10.26 -12.32
C CYS A 54 -7.87 9.21 -13.23
N ARG A 55 -8.14 7.92 -13.00
CA ARG A 55 -7.58 6.83 -13.82
C ARG A 55 -8.01 6.88 -15.28
N GLN A 56 -9.28 7.20 -15.56
CA GLN A 56 -9.74 7.39 -16.94
C GLN A 56 -8.95 8.48 -17.66
N LYS A 57 -8.64 9.60 -16.96
CA LYS A 57 -7.79 10.66 -17.51
C LYS A 57 -6.35 10.18 -17.74
N CYS A 58 -5.78 9.40 -16.82
CA CYS A 58 -4.45 8.80 -17.01
C CYS A 58 -4.39 7.94 -18.27
N TYR A 59 -5.40 7.08 -18.48
CA TYR A 59 -5.47 6.21 -19.65
C TYR A 59 -5.57 7.02 -20.93
N HIS A 60 -6.45 8.03 -20.96
CA HIS A 60 -6.63 8.88 -22.13
C HIS A 60 -5.36 9.68 -22.51
N GLN A 61 -4.57 10.12 -21.52
CA GLN A 61 -3.37 10.91 -21.78
C GLN A 61 -2.13 10.07 -22.11
N ALA A 62 -2.03 8.86 -21.55
CA ALA A 62 -0.86 8.01 -21.70
C ALA A 62 -1.01 6.97 -22.83
N LEU A 63 -2.22 6.70 -23.29
CA LEU A 63 -2.52 5.72 -24.33
C LEU A 63 -3.09 6.45 -25.55
N LEU A 64 -2.43 6.32 -26.69
CA LEU A 64 -2.83 6.95 -27.96
C LEU A 64 -4.10 6.32 -28.58
N GLN A 65 -4.62 5.25 -27.99
CA GLN A 65 -5.83 4.54 -28.40
C GLN A 65 -6.60 4.03 -27.16
N PRO A 66 -7.91 3.75 -27.26
CA PRO A 66 -8.68 3.15 -26.19
C PRO A 66 -8.22 1.69 -25.97
N THR A 67 -7.12 1.53 -25.24
CA THR A 67 -6.51 0.21 -25.02
C THR A 67 -6.97 -0.41 -23.71
N LEU A 68 -7.03 -1.74 -23.69
CA LEU A 68 -7.40 -2.54 -22.53
C LEU A 68 -6.59 -2.13 -21.26
N PRO A 69 -7.20 -2.18 -20.07
CA PRO A 69 -6.59 -1.80 -18.79
C PRO A 69 -5.20 -2.40 -18.51
N GLY A 70 -4.88 -3.57 -19.09
CA GLY A 70 -3.59 -4.24 -18.93
C GLY A 70 -2.39 -3.50 -19.54
N LEU A 71 -2.59 -2.60 -20.51
CA LEU A 71 -1.48 -1.87 -21.13
C LEU A 71 -0.89 -0.77 -20.22
N CYS A 72 -1.61 -0.35 -19.18
CA CYS A 72 -1.12 0.72 -18.34
C CYS A 72 0.15 0.33 -17.58
N HIS A 73 0.25 -0.93 -17.14
CA HIS A 73 1.40 -1.45 -16.41
C HIS A 73 2.71 -1.45 -17.21
N THR A 74 2.64 -1.54 -18.55
CA THR A 74 3.84 -1.52 -19.41
C THR A 74 4.28 -0.11 -19.78
N ARG A 75 3.49 0.91 -19.42
CA ARG A 75 3.76 2.32 -19.71
C ARG A 75 4.06 3.05 -18.40
N PRO A 76 5.31 3.44 -18.13
CA PRO A 76 5.70 3.97 -16.82
C PRO A 76 4.88 5.21 -16.41
N ASP A 77 4.62 6.13 -17.34
CA ASP A 77 3.78 7.30 -17.05
C ASP A 77 2.32 6.94 -16.76
N CYS A 78 1.76 5.94 -17.44
CA CYS A 78 0.40 5.49 -17.18
C CYS A 78 0.32 4.83 -15.80
N PHE A 79 1.20 3.86 -15.56
CA PHE A 79 1.28 3.11 -14.30
C PHE A 79 1.43 4.05 -13.10
N MET A 80 2.36 4.98 -13.18
CA MET A 80 2.57 5.97 -12.12
C MET A 80 1.31 6.81 -11.91
N CYS A 81 0.71 7.36 -12.96
CA CYS A 81 -0.51 8.16 -12.85
C CYS A 81 -1.65 7.37 -12.17
N HIS A 82 -1.87 6.12 -12.58
CA HIS A 82 -2.88 5.23 -12.05
C HIS A 82 -2.75 5.02 -10.53
N ASP A 83 -1.52 4.84 -10.05
CA ASP A 83 -1.23 4.62 -8.64
C ASP A 83 -1.36 5.92 -7.83
N TYR A 84 -0.85 7.03 -8.37
CA TYR A 84 -0.99 8.35 -7.75
C TYR A 84 -2.46 8.76 -7.56
N CYS A 85 -3.38 8.38 -8.46
CA CYS A 85 -4.80 8.65 -8.29
C CYS A 85 -5.37 8.13 -6.96
N ARG A 86 -4.91 6.97 -6.49
CA ARG A 86 -5.31 6.45 -5.18
C ARG A 86 -4.54 7.15 -4.07
N VAL A 87 -3.21 7.22 -4.19
CA VAL A 87 -2.34 7.79 -3.16
C VAL A 87 -2.78 9.20 -2.78
N LEU A 88 -3.10 10.05 -3.76
CA LEU A 88 -3.49 11.45 -3.53
C LEU A 88 -4.86 11.62 -2.87
N VAL A 89 -5.69 10.56 -2.81
CA VAL A 89 -6.98 10.58 -2.12
C VAL A 89 -6.84 10.13 -0.66
N VAL A 90 -6.04 9.11 -0.40
CA VAL A 90 -5.83 8.58 0.97
C VAL A 90 -4.70 9.26 1.73
N ALA A 91 -3.78 9.95 1.07
CA ALA A 91 -2.69 10.64 1.73
C ALA A 91 -3.18 11.93 2.40
N GLU A 92 -2.53 12.28 3.52
CA GLU A 92 -2.68 13.58 4.15
C GLU A 92 -2.43 14.72 3.16
N TRP A 93 -3.21 15.80 3.25
CA TRP A 93 -3.21 16.89 2.28
C TRP A 93 -1.83 17.55 2.13
N SER A 94 -1.05 17.66 3.21
CA SER A 94 0.32 18.19 3.21
C SER A 94 1.29 17.29 2.44
N LEU A 95 1.18 15.97 2.60
CA LEU A 95 1.99 14.98 1.91
C LEU A 95 1.62 14.93 0.42
N ALA A 96 0.32 14.91 0.11
CA ALA A 96 -0.14 14.94 -1.27
C ALA A 96 0.39 16.20 -2.00
N ARG A 97 0.37 17.36 -1.33
CA ARG A 97 0.98 18.59 -1.87
C ARG A 97 2.49 18.49 -2.03
N SER A 98 3.23 17.90 -1.08
CA SER A 98 4.70 17.79 -1.21
C SER A 98 5.10 16.88 -2.36
N MET A 99 4.42 15.75 -2.53
CA MET A 99 4.61 14.86 -3.68
C MET A 99 4.37 15.58 -5.02
N CYS A 100 3.34 16.42 -5.07
CA CYS A 100 3.01 17.20 -6.27
C CYS A 100 3.88 18.45 -6.47
N ALA A 101 4.65 18.88 -5.48
CA ALA A 101 5.44 20.11 -5.55
C ALA A 101 6.83 19.90 -6.18
N ASP A 102 7.43 18.72 -5.99
CA ASP A 102 8.77 18.42 -6.50
C ASP A 102 8.74 17.88 -7.94
N ARG A 103 9.24 18.66 -8.91
CA ARG A 103 9.26 18.27 -10.32
C ARG A 103 10.29 17.20 -10.67
N ILE A 104 11.32 17.00 -9.84
CA ILE A 104 12.35 15.98 -10.03
C ILE A 104 11.76 14.61 -9.68
N PHE A 105 11.02 14.53 -8.58
CA PHE A 105 10.38 13.26 -8.15
C PHE A 105 9.00 13.03 -8.78
N CYS A 106 8.24 14.08 -9.09
CA CYS A 106 6.93 13.96 -9.73
C CYS A 106 7.08 13.78 -11.24
N SER A 107 7.11 12.52 -11.69
CA SER A 107 7.12 12.12 -13.10
C SER A 107 5.95 12.70 -13.91
N ARG A 108 5.95 12.54 -15.24
CA ARG A 108 4.84 13.03 -16.08
C ARG A 108 3.50 12.43 -15.66
N GLY A 109 3.46 11.14 -15.35
CA GLY A 109 2.28 10.47 -14.79
C GLY A 109 1.80 11.08 -13.46
N CYS A 110 2.72 11.32 -12.52
CA CYS A 110 2.40 12.02 -11.26
C CYS A 110 1.77 13.39 -11.51
N ARG A 111 2.33 14.19 -12.43
CA ARG A 111 1.81 15.53 -12.75
C ARG A 111 0.38 15.50 -13.30
N THR A 112 0.04 14.49 -14.11
CA THR A 112 -1.33 14.30 -14.58
C THR A 112 -2.30 14.07 -13.42
N ALA A 113 -1.95 13.18 -12.48
CA ALA A 113 -2.77 12.90 -11.31
C ALA A 113 -2.90 14.14 -10.40
N CYS A 114 -1.78 14.82 -10.10
CA CYS A 114 -1.76 16.06 -9.33
C CYS A 114 -2.67 17.14 -9.95
N ALA A 115 -2.60 17.33 -11.27
CA ALA A 115 -3.45 18.26 -11.99
C ALA A 115 -4.94 17.89 -11.90
N PHE A 116 -5.29 16.60 -11.91
CA PHE A 116 -6.67 16.15 -11.70
C PHE A 116 -7.16 16.46 -10.27
N HIS A 117 -6.33 16.21 -9.26
CA HIS A 117 -6.67 16.50 -7.87
C HIS A 117 -6.57 17.99 -7.49
N GLN A 118 -6.23 18.86 -8.45
CA GLN A 118 -5.99 20.30 -8.23
C GLN A 118 -4.91 20.56 -7.19
N LEU A 119 -4.00 19.61 -7.03
CA LEU A 119 -2.79 19.76 -6.25
C LEU A 119 -1.79 20.44 -7.18
N HIS A 120 -1.76 21.77 -7.10
CA HIS A 120 -0.79 22.53 -7.85
C HIS A 120 0.62 22.02 -7.50
N THR A 121 1.46 21.84 -8.52
CA THR A 121 2.90 22.04 -8.33
C THR A 121 3.00 23.48 -7.88
N ALA A 122 2.89 23.75 -6.57
CA ALA A 122 3.31 25.04 -6.06
C ALA A 122 4.69 25.27 -6.68
N ARG A 123 4.99 26.48 -7.15
CA ARG A 123 6.39 26.91 -7.16
C ARG A 123 6.85 26.63 -5.74
N ALA A 124 7.56 25.53 -5.52
CA ALA A 124 7.68 24.90 -4.22
C ALA A 124 8.67 25.71 -3.38
N ALA A 125 8.29 26.93 -3.02
CA ALA A 125 8.99 27.76 -2.07
C ALA A 125 9.09 27.15 -0.66
N PRO A 126 8.19 26.26 -0.15
CA PRO A 126 8.34 25.81 1.22
C PRO A 126 9.49 24.80 1.43
N PHE A 127 9.99 24.15 0.37
CA PHE A 127 11.20 23.30 0.44
C PHE A 127 12.47 24.02 0.00
N ALA A 128 12.37 25.06 -0.85
CA ALA A 128 13.51 25.90 -1.20
C ALA A 128 14.11 26.60 0.05
N SER A 129 13.27 26.98 1.02
CA SER A 129 13.74 27.59 2.27
C SER A 129 14.34 26.58 3.27
N ALA A 130 14.12 25.27 3.08
CA ALA A 130 14.70 24.23 3.95
C ALA A 130 16.12 23.81 3.52
N LEU A 131 16.49 24.07 2.26
CA LEU A 131 17.82 23.80 1.69
C LEU A 131 18.78 24.99 1.79
N ASN A 132 18.31 26.14 2.28
CA ASN A 132 19.05 27.40 2.34
C ASN A 132 19.22 27.88 3.79
N LYS A 133 19.53 26.95 4.70
CA LYS A 133 19.95 27.27 6.07
C LYS A 133 21.49 27.31 6.06
N PRO A 134 22.13 28.42 6.50
CA PRO A 134 23.59 28.55 6.51
C PRO A 134 24.25 27.52 7.44
#